data_AF-G7MF05-F1
#
_entry.id   AF-G7MF05-F1
#
_cell.length_a   1.000
_cell.length_b   1.000
_cell.length_c   1.000
_cell.angle_alpha   90.00
_cell.angle_beta   90.00
_cell.angle_gamma   90.00
#
_symmetry.space_group_name_H-M   'P 1'
#
loop_
_entity.id
_entity.type
_entity.pdbx_description
1 polymer ?
#
loop_
_entity_poly.entity_id
_entity_poly.type
_entity_poly.pdbx_seq_one_letter_code
_entity_poly.pdbx_strand_id
1 'polypeptide(L)'
;MWLMISVILISQISSVGGEATFCDFPKIKHGILYDEEKHKPFSQVPTGEVFYYSCEYNFVSPSKSFWTRITCTEEGWSPTPKCLRLCFFPFVENGHSESSGQTHLEGDTVQIICNTGYSLQNKENNISCVERGWSAPPKCRSTIFAEKCGPPPPIDNGDITSFPLSVYAPGSSVEYQCQSLYKLEGDNQITCRNGQWSERPKCLDPCVISQEMMEKYNIKLKWTNQRKLYSRTGDIVEFDCKYGYRPTKSHSFRAVCQDGKLIYPSCEEK
;
A
#
# COMPACT_ATOMS: atom_id res chain seq x y z
N MET A 1 116.10 12.17 9.95
CA MET A 1 115.73 10.74 10.05
C MET A 1 114.46 10.55 9.25
N TRP A 2 114.57 9.88 8.11
CA TRP A 2 113.42 9.47 7.28
C TRP A 2 112.48 8.57 8.08
N LEU A 3 111.17 8.62 7.78
CA LEU A 3 110.39 7.43 7.43
C LEU A 3 108.97 7.79 6.95
N MET A 4 108.70 7.25 5.76
CA MET A 4 107.47 7.06 4.98
C MET A 4 106.18 6.84 5.79
N ILE A 5 105.01 7.13 5.20
CA ILE A 5 103.96 6.12 4.90
C ILE A 5 102.70 6.73 4.23
N SER A 6 102.37 6.12 3.08
CA SER A 6 101.06 5.84 2.47
C SER A 6 100.09 6.94 2.02
N VAL A 7 100.02 7.07 0.69
CA VAL A 7 98.85 7.55 -0.06
C VAL A 7 97.78 6.45 -0.01
N ILE A 8 96.62 6.75 0.59
CA ILE A 8 95.43 5.89 0.54
C ILE A 8 94.45 6.53 -0.46
N LEU A 9 94.35 5.94 -1.65
CA LEU A 9 93.24 6.21 -2.58
C LEU A 9 91.98 5.56 -2.01
N ILE A 10 91.08 6.37 -1.48
CA ILE A 10 89.73 5.93 -1.11
C ILE A 10 88.92 5.89 -2.41
N SER A 11 88.73 4.69 -2.98
CA SER A 11 87.72 4.51 -4.02
C SER A 11 86.34 4.67 -3.37
N GLN A 12 85.68 5.79 -3.69
CA GLN A 12 84.26 5.94 -3.45
C GLN A 12 83.53 5.01 -4.43
N ILE A 13 83.12 3.83 -3.96
CA ILE A 13 82.07 3.06 -4.60
C ILE A 13 80.77 3.73 -4.17
N SER A 14 80.23 4.60 -5.00
CA SER A 14 78.84 5.06 -4.86
C SER A 14 77.92 3.87 -5.13
N SER A 15 77.54 3.19 -4.04
CA SER A 15 76.38 2.30 -4.08
C SER A 15 75.16 3.18 -4.35
N VAL A 16 74.72 3.21 -5.61
CA VAL A 16 73.40 3.69 -5.98
C VAL A 16 72.42 2.63 -5.49
N GLY A 17 72.01 2.75 -4.23
CA GLY A 17 70.86 2.03 -3.70
C GLY A 17 69.62 2.64 -4.31
N GLY A 18 69.13 2.07 -5.42
CA GLY A 18 67.79 2.37 -5.91
C GLY A 18 66.80 1.93 -4.84
N GLU A 19 66.12 2.88 -4.22
CA GLU A 19 65.04 2.64 -3.26
C GLU A 19 63.91 1.95 -4.02
N ALA A 20 63.74 0.63 -3.83
CA ALA A 20 62.72 -0.11 -4.54
C ALA A 20 61.33 0.41 -4.12
N THR A 21 60.57 0.92 -5.06
CA THR A 21 59.19 1.33 -4.86
C THR A 21 58.28 0.10 -4.86
N PHE A 22 57.31 0.06 -3.94
CA PHE A 22 56.37 -1.05 -3.79
C PHE A 22 54.93 -0.52 -3.70
N CYS A 23 53.97 -1.28 -4.20
CA CYS A 23 52.55 -1.07 -3.96
C CYS A 23 52.06 -1.94 -2.82
N ASP A 24 51.08 -1.45 -2.06
CA ASP A 24 50.31 -2.31 -1.15
C ASP A 24 49.51 -3.33 -1.95
N PHE A 25 49.30 -4.52 -1.36
CA PHE A 25 48.41 -5.52 -1.94
C PHE A 25 47.01 -4.93 -2.20
N PRO A 26 46.46 -5.02 -3.43
CA PRO A 26 45.28 -4.27 -3.81
C PRO A 26 44.03 -4.79 -3.10
N LYS A 27 43.34 -3.90 -2.38
CA LYS A 27 42.05 -4.18 -1.75
C LYS A 27 40.93 -3.51 -2.54
N ILE A 28 40.21 -4.30 -3.33
CA ILE A 28 39.21 -3.81 -4.26
C ILE A 28 37.82 -4.11 -3.69
N LYS A 29 37.09 -3.08 -3.26
CA LYS A 29 35.69 -3.28 -2.83
C LYS A 29 34.86 -3.79 -4.01
N HIS A 30 34.08 -4.84 -3.78
CA HIS A 30 33.32 -5.55 -4.82
C HIS A 30 34.19 -6.09 -5.98
N GLY A 31 35.49 -6.27 -5.75
CA GLY A 31 36.43 -6.80 -6.71
C GLY A 31 36.97 -8.18 -6.28
N ILE A 32 37.28 -9.00 -7.28
CA ILE A 32 37.82 -10.35 -7.11
C ILE A 32 39.16 -10.40 -7.85
N LEU A 33 40.25 -10.66 -7.14
CA LEU A 33 41.59 -10.76 -7.74
C LEU A 33 41.82 -12.17 -8.29
N TYR A 34 42.37 -12.27 -9.51
CA TYR A 34 42.74 -13.55 -10.09
C TYR A 34 43.90 -14.19 -9.29
N ASP A 35 43.78 -15.48 -8.98
CA ASP A 35 44.75 -16.26 -8.18
C ASP A 35 45.14 -15.58 -6.85
N GLU A 36 44.21 -14.92 -6.16
CA GLU A 36 44.48 -14.15 -4.94
C GLU A 36 45.27 -14.93 -3.88
N GLU A 37 44.88 -16.18 -3.59
CA GLU A 37 45.51 -17.03 -2.57
C GLU A 37 47.00 -17.29 -2.83
N LYS A 38 47.44 -17.21 -4.09
CA LYS A 38 48.86 -17.34 -4.47
C LYS A 38 49.67 -16.08 -4.16
N HIS A 39 49.04 -14.91 -4.18
CA HIS A 39 49.69 -13.61 -4.06
C HIS A 39 49.51 -12.96 -2.67
N LYS A 40 48.50 -13.39 -1.92
CA LYS A 40 48.17 -13.00 -0.54
C LYS A 40 49.33 -13.07 0.48
N PRO A 41 50.32 -13.97 0.35
CA PRO A 41 51.50 -13.96 1.23
C PRO A 41 52.37 -12.70 1.10
N PHE A 42 52.26 -11.95 0.00
CA PHE A 42 53.04 -10.74 -0.24
C PHE A 42 52.24 -9.49 0.14
N SER A 43 52.61 -8.84 1.24
CA SER A 43 51.99 -7.57 1.65
C SER A 43 52.43 -6.38 0.78
N GLN A 44 53.62 -6.48 0.20
CA GLN A 44 54.23 -5.45 -0.66
C GLN A 44 54.52 -6.06 -2.03
N VAL A 45 54.07 -5.37 -3.07
CA VAL A 45 54.17 -5.80 -4.47
C VAL A 45 55.18 -4.91 -5.20
N PRO A 46 56.25 -5.47 -5.79
CA PRO A 46 57.25 -4.69 -6.52
C PRO A 46 56.66 -3.90 -7.71
N THR A 47 57.23 -2.73 -7.98
CA THR A 47 56.93 -2.00 -9.23
C THR A 47 57.20 -2.87 -10.46
N GLY A 48 56.28 -2.82 -11.43
CA GLY A 48 56.30 -3.63 -12.65
C GLY A 48 55.40 -4.87 -12.59
N GLU A 49 55.01 -5.33 -11.40
CA GLU A 49 54.08 -6.44 -11.24
C GLU A 49 52.69 -6.14 -11.79
N VAL A 50 52.03 -7.17 -12.31
CA VAL A 50 50.75 -7.06 -13.03
C VAL A 50 49.73 -8.02 -12.46
N PHE A 51 48.61 -7.50 -11.98
CA PHE A 51 47.46 -8.31 -11.55
C PHE A 51 46.24 -8.10 -12.44
N TYR A 52 45.33 -9.06 -12.39
CA TYR A 52 44.03 -9.01 -13.06
C TYR A 52 42.92 -9.14 -12.02
N TYR A 53 41.90 -8.29 -12.12
CA TYR A 53 40.71 -8.37 -11.29
C TYR A 53 39.43 -8.37 -12.11
N SER A 54 38.39 -8.94 -11.56
CA SER A 54 37.00 -8.82 -12.03
C SER A 54 36.15 -8.18 -10.93
N CYS A 55 34.92 -7.79 -11.26
CA CYS A 55 33.99 -7.22 -10.29
C CYS A 55 32.87 -8.23 -9.97
N GLU A 56 32.34 -8.15 -8.76
CA GLU A 56 31.18 -8.90 -8.31
C GLU A 56 29.93 -8.61 -9.17
N TYR A 57 28.89 -9.42 -8.99
CA TYR A 57 27.62 -9.23 -9.69
C TYR A 57 27.02 -7.83 -9.45
N ASN A 58 26.53 -7.21 -10.53
CA ASN A 58 26.06 -5.82 -10.58
C ASN A 58 27.15 -4.77 -10.32
N PHE A 59 28.43 -5.10 -10.49
CA PHE A 59 29.51 -4.13 -10.52
C PHE A 59 30.33 -4.25 -11.80
N VAL A 60 31.01 -3.17 -12.18
CA VAL A 60 31.82 -3.13 -13.39
C VAL A 60 33.09 -2.31 -13.16
N SER A 61 34.19 -2.72 -13.79
CA SER A 61 35.42 -1.94 -13.78
C SER A 61 35.28 -0.69 -14.67
N PRO A 62 36.10 0.36 -14.47
CA PRO A 62 36.12 1.53 -15.35
C PRO A 62 36.38 1.19 -16.81
N SER A 63 37.13 0.12 -17.08
CA SER A 63 37.42 -0.35 -18.43
C SER A 63 36.26 -1.11 -19.08
N LYS A 64 35.23 -1.49 -18.31
CA LYS A 64 34.12 -2.37 -18.70
C LYS A 64 34.55 -3.76 -19.19
N SER A 65 35.81 -4.13 -18.97
CA SER A 65 36.34 -5.46 -19.27
C SER A 65 36.05 -6.41 -18.12
N PHE A 66 35.70 -7.66 -18.43
CA PHE A 66 35.49 -8.70 -17.44
C PHE A 66 36.75 -8.96 -16.59
N TRP A 67 37.91 -9.05 -17.24
CA TRP A 67 39.22 -9.05 -16.59
C TRP A 67 39.92 -7.72 -16.84
N THR A 68 40.24 -7.01 -15.77
CA THR A 68 40.90 -5.70 -15.82
C THR A 68 42.33 -5.83 -15.30
N ARG A 69 43.29 -5.46 -16.16
CA ARG A 69 44.72 -5.45 -15.84
C ARG A 69 45.07 -4.20 -15.02
N ILE A 70 45.80 -4.38 -13.93
CA ILE A 70 46.42 -3.31 -13.15
C ILE A 70 47.91 -3.57 -13.01
N THR A 71 48.71 -2.52 -13.06
CA THR A 71 50.16 -2.59 -12.94
C THR A 71 50.61 -1.75 -11.75
N CYS A 72 51.49 -2.31 -10.93
CA CYS A 72 52.11 -1.53 -9.86
C CYS A 72 53.14 -0.58 -10.48
N THR A 73 52.92 0.72 -10.37
CA THR A 73 53.83 1.77 -10.82
C THR A 73 54.48 2.45 -9.61
N GLU A 74 55.39 3.39 -9.84
CA GLU A 74 55.98 4.21 -8.77
C GLU A 74 54.93 5.09 -8.06
N GLU A 75 53.80 5.39 -8.72
CA GLU A 75 52.68 6.18 -8.18
C GLU A 75 51.57 5.31 -7.54
N GLY A 76 51.74 3.99 -7.55
CA GLY A 76 50.76 3.01 -7.08
C GLY A 76 50.10 2.21 -8.21
N TRP A 77 48.91 1.65 -7.96
CA TRP A 77 48.22 0.83 -8.96
C TRP A 77 47.62 1.67 -10.10
N SER A 78 48.00 1.34 -11.33
CA SER A 78 47.49 1.99 -12.54
C SER A 78 46.88 0.99 -13.53
N PRO A 79 45.62 1.19 -13.99
CA PRO A 79 44.67 2.16 -13.47
C PRO A 79 44.30 1.84 -12.01
N THR A 80 43.83 2.83 -11.25
CA THR A 80 43.39 2.62 -9.87
C THR A 80 42.23 1.62 -9.86
N PRO A 81 42.37 0.46 -9.17
CA PRO A 81 41.35 -0.57 -9.19
C PRO A 81 40.11 -0.11 -8.44
N LYS A 82 38.95 -0.19 -9.10
CA LYS A 82 37.65 0.08 -8.49
C LYS A 82 36.56 -0.65 -9.24
N CYS A 83 35.48 -0.96 -8.53
CA CYS A 83 34.28 -1.55 -9.10
C CYS A 83 33.13 -0.57 -8.86
N LEU A 84 32.47 -0.15 -9.94
CA LEU A 84 31.36 0.81 -9.92
C LEU A 84 30.04 0.06 -10.00
N ARG A 85 29.05 0.49 -9.23
CA ARG A 85 27.73 -0.15 -9.24
C ARG A 85 27.04 -0.03 -10.60
N LEU A 86 26.37 -1.10 -11.00
CA LEU A 86 25.38 -1.13 -12.06
C LEU A 86 23.97 -1.23 -11.46
N CYS A 87 23.09 -0.33 -11.84
CA CYS A 87 21.69 -0.31 -11.42
C CYS A 87 20.77 -0.54 -12.62
N PHE A 88 20.17 -1.72 -12.72
CA PHE A 88 19.08 -1.94 -13.66
C PHE A 88 17.83 -1.16 -13.24
N PHE A 89 17.22 -0.43 -14.17
CA PHE A 89 16.03 0.37 -13.93
C PHE A 89 14.79 -0.36 -14.49
N PRO A 90 13.87 -0.85 -13.64
CA PRO A 90 12.70 -1.58 -14.08
C PRO A 90 11.63 -0.66 -14.68
N PHE A 91 10.60 -1.25 -15.30
CA PHE A 91 9.38 -0.51 -15.64
C PHE A 91 8.68 -0.02 -14.37
N VAL A 92 8.16 1.20 -14.41
CA VAL A 92 7.50 1.85 -13.27
C VAL A 92 6.00 1.61 -13.32
N GLU A 93 5.45 1.00 -12.28
CA GLU A 93 3.99 0.87 -12.12
C GLU A 93 3.38 2.22 -11.70
N ASN A 94 2.24 2.59 -12.30
CA ASN A 94 1.55 3.86 -12.05
C ASN A 94 2.42 5.11 -12.32
N GLY A 95 3.37 5.00 -13.24
CA GLY A 95 4.23 6.09 -13.71
C GLY A 95 4.98 5.70 -14.99
N HIS A 96 5.88 6.57 -15.43
CA HIS A 96 6.75 6.32 -16.58
C HIS A 96 8.13 6.96 -16.38
N SER A 97 9.12 6.38 -17.05
CA SER A 97 10.49 6.89 -17.14
C SER A 97 11.14 6.41 -18.44
N GLU A 98 11.89 7.27 -19.10
CA GLU A 98 12.66 6.93 -20.31
C GLU A 98 13.76 5.90 -20.03
N SER A 99 14.20 5.80 -18.78
CA SER A 99 15.19 4.82 -18.32
C SER A 99 14.64 3.40 -18.14
N SER A 100 13.34 3.16 -18.35
CA SER A 100 12.71 1.84 -18.19
C SER A 100 13.40 0.78 -19.05
N GLY A 101 13.93 -0.27 -18.40
CA GLY A 101 14.66 -1.37 -19.05
C GLY A 101 16.15 -1.09 -19.28
N GLN A 102 16.68 0.05 -18.84
CA GLN A 102 18.08 0.42 -19.01
C GLN A 102 18.93 0.08 -17.78
N THR A 103 20.24 -0.01 -17.96
CA THR A 103 21.20 -0.19 -16.86
C THR A 103 22.06 1.06 -16.72
N HIS A 104 22.16 1.59 -15.50
CA HIS A 104 22.85 2.82 -15.16
C HIS A 104 24.10 2.57 -14.34
N LEU A 105 25.09 3.44 -14.49
CA LEU A 105 26.33 3.41 -13.71
C LEU A 105 26.18 4.21 -12.42
N GLU A 106 26.93 3.85 -11.40
CA GLU A 106 27.04 4.63 -10.17
C GLU A 106 27.31 6.12 -10.46
N GLY A 107 26.49 6.98 -9.84
CA GLY A 107 26.47 8.42 -10.07
C GLY A 107 25.36 8.89 -11.02
N ASP A 108 24.80 8.00 -11.85
CA ASP A 108 23.70 8.35 -12.75
C ASP A 108 22.43 8.72 -11.98
N THR A 109 21.68 9.67 -12.54
CA THR A 109 20.37 10.08 -12.03
C THR A 109 19.30 9.90 -13.09
N VAL A 110 18.14 9.39 -12.68
CA VAL A 110 17.01 9.12 -13.56
C VAL A 110 15.76 9.80 -13.05
N GLN A 111 14.97 10.33 -13.97
CA GLN A 111 13.71 10.99 -13.67
C GLN A 111 12.54 10.01 -13.81
N ILE A 112 11.60 10.10 -12.87
CA ILE A 112 10.37 9.33 -12.78
C ILE A 112 9.19 10.30 -12.79
N ILE A 113 8.23 10.05 -13.66
CA ILE A 113 7.00 10.83 -13.75
C ILE A 113 5.84 9.92 -13.33
N CYS A 114 5.22 10.22 -12.19
CA CYS A 114 4.08 9.45 -11.68
C CYS A 114 2.77 9.87 -12.35
N ASN A 115 1.86 8.92 -12.53
CA ASN A 115 0.50 9.18 -13.01
C ASN A 115 -0.29 10.00 -11.98
N THR A 116 -1.37 10.65 -12.43
CA THR A 116 -2.27 11.43 -11.55
C THR A 116 -2.74 10.61 -10.35
N GLY A 117 -2.63 11.17 -9.14
CA GLY A 117 -2.99 10.48 -7.91
C GLY A 117 -1.90 9.57 -7.33
N TYR A 118 -0.66 9.64 -7.85
CA TYR A 118 0.50 8.91 -7.35
C TYR A 118 1.71 9.83 -7.17
N SER A 119 2.63 9.48 -6.26
CA SER A 119 3.90 10.17 -6.06
C SER A 119 5.00 9.22 -5.56
N LEU A 120 6.26 9.63 -5.74
CA LEU A 120 7.38 9.00 -5.03
C LEU A 120 7.33 9.32 -3.54
N GLN A 121 7.97 8.46 -2.73
CA GLN A 121 7.92 8.53 -1.27
C GLN A 121 8.42 9.87 -0.71
N ASN A 122 9.40 10.49 -1.38
CA ASN A 122 10.00 11.75 -0.95
C ASN A 122 9.50 12.97 -1.74
N LYS A 123 8.48 12.81 -2.61
CA LYS A 123 8.01 13.84 -3.56
C LYS A 123 9.06 14.37 -4.55
N GLU A 124 10.29 13.89 -4.48
CA GLU A 124 11.32 14.09 -5.50
C GLU A 124 11.07 13.17 -6.69
N ASN A 125 11.26 13.69 -7.90
CA ASN A 125 11.07 12.94 -9.14
C ASN A 125 12.35 12.24 -9.63
N ASN A 126 13.48 12.45 -8.96
CA ASN A 126 14.76 11.92 -9.38
C ASN A 126 15.28 10.91 -8.36
N ILE A 127 15.84 9.81 -8.86
CA ILE A 127 16.59 8.85 -8.04
C ILE A 127 17.97 8.62 -8.64
N SER A 128 18.93 8.23 -7.82
CA SER A 128 20.33 8.10 -8.21
C SER A 128 20.82 6.67 -8.03
N CYS A 129 21.65 6.17 -8.94
CA CYS A 129 22.37 4.91 -8.74
C CYS A 129 23.56 5.18 -7.82
N VAL A 130 23.56 4.59 -6.63
CA VAL A 130 24.65 4.69 -5.64
C VAL A 130 25.25 3.30 -5.41
N GLU A 131 26.36 3.20 -4.67
CA GLU A 131 27.06 1.93 -4.38
C GLU A 131 26.10 0.80 -3.93
N ARG A 132 25.09 1.13 -3.10
CA ARG A 132 24.07 0.17 -2.60
C ARG A 132 22.90 -0.12 -3.55
N GLY A 133 22.87 0.47 -4.74
CA GLY A 133 21.75 0.41 -5.69
C GLY A 133 21.01 1.74 -5.82
N TRP A 134 19.75 1.73 -6.25
CA TRP A 134 18.94 2.95 -6.38
C TRP A 134 18.71 3.64 -5.03
N SER A 135 18.86 4.97 -5.00
CA SER A 135 18.73 5.79 -3.78
C SER A 135 17.33 5.72 -3.16
N ALA A 136 16.31 5.47 -3.99
CA ALA A 136 14.95 5.15 -3.57
C ALA A 136 14.34 4.09 -4.52
N PRO A 137 13.33 3.33 -4.08
CA PRO A 137 12.63 2.39 -4.95
C PRO A 137 11.94 3.13 -6.11
N PRO A 138 12.11 2.69 -7.37
CA PRO A 138 11.44 3.29 -8.53
C PRO A 138 9.96 2.87 -8.59
N LYS A 139 9.16 3.31 -7.62
CA LYS A 139 7.74 2.95 -7.46
C LYS A 139 6.89 4.15 -7.07
N CYS A 140 5.93 4.49 -7.92
CA CYS A 140 4.92 5.49 -7.63
C CYS A 140 3.87 4.90 -6.68
N ARG A 141 3.64 5.56 -5.53
CA ARG A 141 2.64 5.16 -4.54
C ARG A 141 1.41 6.06 -4.63
N SER A 142 0.22 5.51 -4.42
CA SER A 142 -1.02 6.29 -4.43
C SER A 142 -0.94 7.41 -3.39
N THR A 143 -1.20 8.64 -3.81
CA THR A 143 -1.44 9.80 -2.94
C THR A 143 -2.90 9.93 -2.54
N ILE A 144 -3.79 9.24 -3.26
CA ILE A 144 -5.17 9.07 -2.85
C ILE A 144 -5.16 7.96 -1.79
N PHE A 145 -5.05 8.35 -0.52
CA PHE A 145 -5.48 7.52 0.58
C PHE A 145 -7.00 7.43 0.51
N ALA A 146 -7.50 6.62 -0.42
CA ALA A 146 -8.88 6.24 -0.37
C ALA A 146 -8.97 5.30 0.85
N GLU A 147 -9.26 5.91 2.00
CA GLU A 147 -9.31 5.20 3.28
C GLU A 147 -10.32 4.07 3.15
N LYS A 148 -9.88 2.89 3.56
CA LYS A 148 -10.72 1.70 3.57
C LYS A 148 -11.75 1.84 4.68
N CYS A 149 -12.96 1.37 4.44
CA CYS A 149 -13.97 1.33 5.49
C CYS A 149 -13.81 0.06 6.33
N GLY A 150 -14.20 0.15 7.61
CA GLY A 150 -14.44 -1.04 8.43
C GLY A 150 -15.76 -1.74 8.07
N PRO A 151 -16.22 -2.69 8.91
CA PRO A 151 -17.52 -3.33 8.73
C PRO A 151 -18.67 -2.30 8.63
N PRO A 152 -19.70 -2.57 7.81
CA PRO A 152 -20.91 -1.77 7.73
C PRO A 152 -21.57 -1.56 9.11
N PRO A 153 -22.14 -0.39 9.40
CA PRO A 153 -22.80 -0.13 10.68
C PRO A 153 -24.14 -0.88 10.79
N PRO A 154 -24.40 -1.67 11.85
CA PRO A 154 -25.65 -2.44 11.97
C PRO A 154 -26.89 -1.54 12.00
N ILE A 155 -28.05 -2.07 11.62
CA ILE A 155 -29.35 -1.39 11.72
C ILE A 155 -30.33 -2.18 12.59
N ASP A 156 -31.30 -1.50 13.18
CA ASP A 156 -32.37 -2.17 13.93
C ASP A 156 -33.29 -2.94 12.98
N ASN A 157 -33.66 -4.16 13.36
CA ASN A 157 -34.59 -5.02 12.61
C ASN A 157 -34.18 -5.26 11.14
N GLY A 158 -32.88 -5.28 10.85
CA GLY A 158 -32.34 -5.57 9.53
C GLY A 158 -30.86 -5.92 9.58
N ASP A 159 -30.35 -6.43 8.47
CA ASP A 159 -28.93 -6.76 8.32
C ASP A 159 -28.50 -6.63 6.86
N ILE A 160 -27.20 -6.70 6.61
CA ILE A 160 -26.67 -6.78 5.24
C ILE A 160 -26.97 -8.16 4.63
N THR A 161 -27.16 -8.19 3.30
CA THR A 161 -27.46 -9.43 2.57
C THR A 161 -26.23 -10.31 2.30
N SER A 162 -25.03 -9.82 2.65
CA SER A 162 -23.75 -10.48 2.40
C SER A 162 -23.00 -10.75 3.70
N PHE A 163 -21.97 -11.60 3.67
CA PHE A 163 -21.13 -11.84 4.85
C PHE A 163 -20.22 -10.63 5.10
N PRO A 164 -20.17 -10.09 6.33
CA PRO A 164 -19.35 -8.93 6.64
C PRO A 164 -17.86 -9.25 6.53
N LEU A 165 -17.10 -8.33 5.93
CA LEU A 165 -15.64 -8.35 5.93
C LEU A 165 -15.10 -7.41 7.00
N SER A 166 -13.87 -7.65 7.46
CA SER A 166 -13.19 -6.74 8.39
C SER A 166 -12.75 -5.43 7.74
N VAL A 167 -12.58 -5.41 6.42
CA VAL A 167 -12.07 -4.26 5.66
C VAL A 167 -12.72 -4.22 4.27
N TYR A 168 -13.17 -3.03 3.86
CA TYR A 168 -13.76 -2.77 2.54
C TYR A 168 -12.94 -1.76 1.75
N ALA A 169 -12.69 -2.07 0.47
CA ALA A 169 -12.02 -1.14 -0.43
C ALA A 169 -12.90 0.10 -0.69
N PRO A 170 -12.30 1.25 -1.02
CA PRO A 170 -13.02 2.43 -1.46
C PRO A 170 -13.91 2.13 -2.67
N GLY A 171 -15.12 2.67 -2.67
CA GLY A 171 -16.13 2.37 -3.68
C GLY A 171 -16.85 1.03 -3.50
N SER A 172 -16.49 0.21 -2.51
CA SER A 172 -17.27 -0.99 -2.18
C SER A 172 -18.68 -0.59 -1.75
N SER A 173 -19.66 -1.42 -2.10
CA SER A 173 -21.05 -1.26 -1.68
C SER A 173 -21.60 -2.53 -1.04
N VAL A 174 -22.53 -2.36 -0.10
CA VAL A 174 -23.30 -3.45 0.51
C VAL A 174 -24.78 -3.10 0.53
N GLU A 175 -25.65 -4.11 0.49
CA GLU A 175 -27.10 -3.94 0.53
C GLU A 175 -27.67 -4.40 1.86
N TYR A 176 -28.58 -3.62 2.41
CA TYR A 176 -29.36 -3.94 3.61
C TYR A 176 -30.72 -4.52 3.26
N GLN A 177 -31.19 -5.39 4.15
CA GLN A 177 -32.53 -5.96 4.13
C GLN A 177 -33.14 -5.92 5.53
N CYS A 178 -34.38 -5.43 5.60
CA CYS A 178 -35.16 -5.47 6.84
C CYS A 178 -35.73 -6.88 7.08
N GLN A 179 -35.95 -7.21 8.34
CA GLN A 179 -36.67 -8.40 8.77
C GLN A 179 -38.09 -8.43 8.18
N SER A 180 -38.70 -9.62 8.20
CA SER A 180 -40.06 -9.81 7.67
C SER A 180 -41.05 -8.80 8.27
N LEU A 181 -41.90 -8.22 7.42
CA LEU A 181 -42.93 -7.22 7.72
C LEU A 181 -42.44 -5.79 8.02
N TYR A 182 -41.17 -5.59 8.33
CA TYR A 182 -40.58 -4.25 8.41
C TYR A 182 -40.44 -3.64 7.02
N LYS A 183 -40.52 -2.32 6.94
CA LYS A 183 -40.39 -1.59 5.67
C LYS A 183 -39.10 -0.78 5.65
N LEU A 184 -38.27 -1.00 4.64
CA LEU A 184 -37.05 -0.22 4.43
C LEU A 184 -37.39 1.21 4.00
N GLU A 185 -36.80 2.19 4.67
CA GLU A 185 -36.83 3.61 4.36
C GLU A 185 -35.40 4.11 4.09
N GLY A 186 -35.20 4.77 2.96
CA GLY A 186 -33.89 5.22 2.48
C GLY A 186 -33.33 4.37 1.33
N ASP A 187 -32.06 4.59 0.99
CA ASP A 187 -31.34 3.77 0.02
C ASP A 187 -30.99 2.41 0.66
N ASN A 188 -31.32 1.31 -0.02
CA ASN A 188 -30.99 -0.01 0.47
C ASN A 188 -29.50 -0.34 0.31
N GLN A 189 -28.75 0.42 -0.50
CA GLN A 189 -27.33 0.24 -0.71
C GLN A 189 -26.53 1.37 -0.06
N ILE A 190 -25.43 1.02 0.63
CA ILE A 190 -24.44 1.99 1.12
C ILE A 190 -23.09 1.79 0.44
N THR A 191 -22.33 2.88 0.26
CA THR A 191 -21.02 2.88 -0.41
C THR A 191 -19.93 3.45 0.49
N CYS A 192 -18.76 2.81 0.49
CA CYS A 192 -17.57 3.28 1.18
C CYS A 192 -16.90 4.44 0.41
N ARG A 193 -16.83 5.63 1.01
CA ARG A 193 -16.19 6.81 0.45
C ARG A 193 -15.32 7.47 1.52
N ASN A 194 -14.03 7.65 1.22
CA ASN A 194 -13.06 8.31 2.12
C ASN A 194 -13.09 7.73 3.56
N GLY A 195 -13.05 6.40 3.69
CA GLY A 195 -13.04 5.74 5.00
C GLY A 195 -14.38 5.71 5.72
N GLN A 196 -15.43 6.32 5.16
CA GLN A 196 -16.76 6.39 5.76
C GLN A 196 -17.82 5.76 4.85
N TRP A 197 -18.76 5.04 5.48
CA TRP A 197 -19.95 4.55 4.79
C TRP A 197 -20.95 5.69 4.57
N SER A 198 -21.67 5.65 3.44
CA SER A 198 -22.81 6.54 3.21
C SER A 198 -23.96 6.28 4.19
N GLU A 199 -24.96 7.17 4.17
CA GLU A 199 -26.11 7.09 5.08
C GLU A 199 -26.82 5.73 4.97
N ARG A 200 -27.06 5.11 6.14
CA ARG A 200 -27.71 3.80 6.24
C ARG A 200 -29.24 3.92 6.23
N PRO A 201 -29.96 2.92 5.69
CA PRO A 201 -31.41 2.90 5.74
C PRO A 201 -31.95 2.64 7.16
N LYS A 202 -33.27 2.82 7.31
CA LYS A 202 -34.03 2.47 8.52
C LYS A 202 -35.08 1.42 8.20
N CYS A 203 -35.39 0.57 9.17
CA CYS A 203 -36.48 -0.40 9.07
C CYS A 203 -37.66 0.10 9.92
N LEU A 204 -38.71 0.57 9.25
CA LEU A 204 -39.93 1.07 9.89
C LEU A 204 -40.75 -0.08 10.47
N ASP A 205 -41.24 0.13 11.69
CA ASP A 205 -41.95 -0.88 12.48
C ASP A 205 -43.29 -1.28 11.82
N PRO A 206 -43.65 -2.58 11.76
CA PRO A 206 -45.00 -2.99 11.43
C PRO A 206 -45.96 -2.72 12.62
N CYS A 207 -47.24 -2.54 12.33
CA CYS A 207 -48.25 -2.36 13.35
C CYS A 207 -48.86 -3.69 13.76
N VAL A 208 -48.99 -3.89 15.07
CA VAL A 208 -49.77 -4.99 15.64
C VAL A 208 -51.23 -4.56 15.75
N ILE A 209 -52.12 -5.34 15.14
CA ILE A 209 -53.57 -5.12 15.22
C ILE A 209 -54.08 -5.80 16.50
N SER A 210 -54.16 -5.02 17.58
CA SER A 210 -54.50 -5.49 18.93
C SER A 210 -55.98 -5.81 19.06
N GLN A 211 -56.28 -7.04 19.45
CA GLN A 211 -57.64 -7.48 19.77
C GLN A 211 -58.22 -6.72 20.96
N GLU A 212 -57.41 -6.45 21.99
CA GLU A 212 -57.80 -5.66 23.16
C GLU A 212 -58.27 -4.26 22.76
N MET A 213 -57.53 -3.60 21.86
CA MET A 213 -57.89 -2.26 21.37
C MET A 213 -59.18 -2.31 20.54
N MET A 214 -59.38 -3.34 19.72
CA MET A 214 -60.63 -3.52 18.99
C MET A 214 -61.83 -3.74 19.92
N GLU A 215 -61.64 -4.49 21.01
CA GLU A 215 -62.67 -4.69 22.03
C GLU A 215 -63.01 -3.41 22.76
N LYS A 216 -62.00 -2.69 23.25
CA LYS A 216 -62.14 -1.40 23.95
C LYS A 216 -62.90 -0.35 23.14
N TYR A 217 -62.68 -0.29 21.82
CA TYR A 217 -63.29 0.70 20.94
C TYR A 217 -64.56 0.23 20.22
N ASN A 218 -65.09 -0.96 20.55
CA ASN A 218 -66.31 -1.53 19.98
C ASN A 218 -66.26 -1.71 18.44
N ILE A 219 -65.09 -2.08 17.92
CA ILE A 219 -64.83 -2.27 16.48
C ILE A 219 -64.44 -3.71 16.16
N LYS A 220 -64.51 -4.07 14.88
CA LYS A 220 -64.04 -5.34 14.32
C LYS A 220 -63.38 -5.08 12.96
N LEU A 221 -62.52 -5.99 12.50
CA LEU A 221 -62.02 -5.94 11.13
C LEU A 221 -63.18 -6.11 10.13
N LYS A 222 -63.20 -5.27 9.09
CA LYS A 222 -64.23 -5.30 8.04
C LYS A 222 -64.19 -6.58 7.20
N TRP A 223 -62.99 -7.11 6.97
CA TRP A 223 -62.77 -8.35 6.23
C TRP A 223 -62.13 -9.41 7.14
N THR A 224 -62.74 -10.60 7.22
CA THR A 224 -62.37 -11.69 8.15
C THR A 224 -61.49 -12.79 7.55
N ASN A 225 -60.93 -12.59 6.35
CA ASN A 225 -60.32 -13.70 5.59
C ASN A 225 -59.00 -14.26 6.15
N GLN A 226 -58.47 -13.73 7.24
CA GLN A 226 -57.63 -14.40 8.23
C GLN A 226 -57.42 -13.40 9.39
N ARG A 227 -56.97 -13.85 10.56
CA ARG A 227 -56.56 -12.95 11.65
C ARG A 227 -55.31 -12.18 11.18
N LYS A 228 -55.48 -11.11 10.39
CA LYS A 228 -54.39 -10.18 10.02
C LYS A 228 -53.96 -9.49 11.30
N LEU A 229 -53.01 -10.11 12.00
CA LEU A 229 -52.49 -9.66 13.29
C LEU A 229 -51.43 -8.56 13.11
N TYR A 230 -50.83 -8.47 11.93
CA TYR A 230 -49.77 -7.51 11.60
C TYR A 230 -50.06 -6.80 10.29
N SER A 231 -49.68 -5.53 10.22
CA SER A 231 -49.81 -4.68 9.03
C SER A 231 -48.49 -3.97 8.77
N ARG A 232 -48.00 -3.99 7.52
CA ARG A 232 -46.74 -3.29 7.19
C ARG A 232 -46.95 -1.79 7.23
N THR A 233 -45.89 -1.01 7.47
CA THR A 233 -45.98 0.45 7.37
C THR A 233 -46.42 0.88 5.96
N GLY A 234 -47.46 1.72 5.90
CA GLY A 234 -48.15 2.14 4.68
C GLY A 234 -49.37 1.29 4.31
N ASP A 235 -49.55 0.11 4.91
CA ASP A 235 -50.78 -0.69 4.71
C ASP A 235 -51.99 0.01 5.34
N ILE A 236 -53.15 -0.21 4.71
CA ILE A 236 -54.45 0.23 5.22
C ILE A 236 -55.16 -0.93 5.91
N VAL A 237 -55.68 -0.68 7.10
CA VAL A 237 -56.54 -1.58 7.87
C VAL A 237 -57.95 -0.99 7.92
N GLU A 238 -58.94 -1.76 7.48
CA GLU A 238 -60.34 -1.34 7.48
C GLU A 238 -61.12 -2.00 8.62
N PHE A 239 -61.86 -1.18 9.36
CA PHE A 239 -62.69 -1.59 10.49
C PHE A 239 -64.18 -1.35 10.20
N ASP A 240 -65.03 -2.02 10.98
CA ASP A 240 -66.47 -1.78 11.10
C ASP A 240 -66.86 -1.74 12.59
N CYS A 241 -67.98 -1.10 12.92
CA CYS A 241 -68.54 -1.20 14.27
C CYS A 241 -69.07 -2.61 14.57
N LYS A 242 -68.99 -3.00 15.85
CA LYS A 242 -69.70 -4.18 16.35
C LYS A 242 -71.22 -3.95 16.31
N TYR A 243 -71.98 -5.04 16.36
CA TYR A 243 -73.44 -4.98 16.41
C TYR A 243 -73.90 -4.21 17.65
N GLY A 244 -74.91 -3.33 17.49
CA GLY A 244 -75.40 -2.46 18.57
C GLY A 244 -74.69 -1.10 18.68
N TYR A 245 -73.60 -0.88 17.93
CA TYR A 245 -72.81 0.36 17.99
C TYR A 245 -72.85 1.14 16.67
N ARG A 246 -72.52 2.43 16.71
CA ARG A 246 -72.41 3.34 15.55
C ARG A 246 -71.10 4.13 15.54
N PRO A 247 -70.61 4.57 14.37
CA PRO A 247 -69.37 5.35 14.25
C PRO A 247 -69.39 6.65 15.05
N THR A 248 -68.31 6.94 15.78
CA THR A 248 -68.05 8.30 16.25
C THR A 248 -67.55 9.17 15.09
N LYS A 249 -67.81 10.48 15.14
CA LYS A 249 -67.39 11.43 14.07
C LYS A 249 -65.88 11.71 14.03
N SER A 250 -65.10 11.18 14.98
CA SER A 250 -63.72 11.61 15.25
C SER A 250 -62.68 10.99 14.31
N HIS A 251 -62.90 9.79 13.77
CA HIS A 251 -61.87 9.05 13.04
C HIS A 251 -62.40 8.26 11.83
N SER A 252 -61.55 8.16 10.81
CA SER A 252 -61.77 7.28 9.65
C SER A 252 -61.73 5.81 10.06
N PHE A 253 -62.63 5.00 9.51
CA PHE A 253 -62.63 3.54 9.67
C PHE A 253 -61.59 2.83 8.77
N ARG A 254 -60.78 3.62 8.06
CA ARG A 254 -59.58 3.19 7.33
C ARG A 254 -58.36 3.78 8.04
N ALA A 255 -57.65 2.94 8.80
CA ALA A 255 -56.45 3.33 9.53
C ALA A 255 -55.20 2.94 8.74
N VAL A 256 -54.21 3.82 8.69
CA VAL A 256 -52.92 3.53 8.06
C VAL A 256 -51.92 3.17 9.13
N CYS A 257 -51.19 2.07 8.94
CA CYS A 257 -50.06 1.75 9.79
C CYS A 257 -48.89 2.67 9.46
N GLN A 258 -48.38 3.40 10.44
CA GLN A 258 -47.24 4.30 10.27
C GLN A 258 -46.23 4.05 11.38
N ASP A 259 -45.16 3.31 11.06
CA ASP A 259 -44.02 3.07 11.94
C ASP A 259 -44.45 2.59 13.34
N GLY A 260 -45.07 1.40 13.37
CA GLY A 260 -45.58 0.76 14.59
C GLY A 260 -46.86 1.40 15.17
N LYS A 261 -47.27 2.57 14.68
CA LYS A 261 -48.45 3.29 15.18
C LYS A 261 -49.66 3.09 14.27
N LEU A 262 -50.73 2.56 14.86
CA LEU A 262 -52.04 2.43 14.22
C LEU A 262 -53.08 3.16 15.07
N ILE A 263 -53.72 4.18 14.50
CA ILE A 263 -54.79 4.93 15.16
C ILE A 263 -56.11 4.20 14.94
N TYR A 264 -56.71 3.70 16.03
CA TYR A 264 -57.97 2.95 15.96
C TYR A 264 -59.18 3.90 15.90
N PRO A 265 -60.20 3.61 15.07
CA PRO A 265 -61.49 4.29 15.15
C PRO A 265 -62.25 3.84 16.41
N SER A 266 -63.36 4.52 16.75
CA SER A 266 -64.21 4.13 17.87
C SER A 266 -65.69 4.22 17.54
N CYS A 267 -66.47 3.36 18.20
CA CYS A 267 -67.93 3.32 18.09
C CYS A 267 -68.60 3.51 19.45
N GLU A 268 -69.74 4.20 19.46
CA GLU A 268 -70.60 4.42 20.63
C GLU A 268 -71.90 3.61 20.49
N GLU A 269 -72.61 3.38 21.60
CA GLU A 269 -73.91 2.71 21.57
C GLU A 269 -74.94 3.51 20.75
N LYS A 270 -75.85 2.79 20.09
CA LYS A 270 -76.80 3.38 19.13
C LYS A 270 -77.87 4.27 19.76
#